data_AF-A0A9D8KJP1-F1
#
_entry.id   AF-A0A9D8KJP1-F1
#
_cell.length_a   1.000
_cell.length_b   1.000
_cell.length_c   1.000
_cell.angle_alpha   90.00
_cell.angle_beta   90.00
_cell.angle_gamma   90.00
#
_symmetry.space_group_name_H-M   'P 1'
#
loop_
_entity.id
_entity.type
_entity.pdbx_description
1 polymer ?
#
loop_
_entity_poly.entity_id
_entity_poly.type
_entity_poly.pdbx_seq_one_letter_code
_entity_poly.pdbx_strand_id
1 'polypeptide(L)'
;MNILILGNTAGLTNDFILKTFPNQAVFIFGHTGVKNSRKNKITVYTKHYENNQLEDVFDFHDYDQIIYFSEYLNYGHESSGEIENLIRLLECLKDRKNKRLLYITGPVLEDGKRSLQTTTKDTLLSWTREFGVNLKVLHSPFLYSVINKEDYLYKLFVRLDDHEQVELKESSQSQATFISLSDLGDLLHKLCERWNDTYESIIIPDPFQLTFGELLQALDKYFPNKQVHFLEERRIRKYDNDPEKHHDLRDRFAWFMRYALVRDLPDIYEDYQKQRKGSLRVSKFRNIVDNIVKQKRNKKLAAVVATFLVFEAFRYMTQGQLQFQLTDLRLLFVVLISTVLGMGYGLFSAVLAIIGLTISQILSGTSWQLLLYNTDRWVAFIAYIFIAVVCGFVEMKKKDDKLQLDKQLETVKEDYLILNQSYHTLLNENKDLKNALLASQDGLGKAYSYFVTLDHASVEKVLRQTIDLVSEILNAPVSLYGGGPFQYELLLGDNDKKQVSLTDFKEVGDAFGHGRVWANKSLLENRPAYAMEVKTKGEGTFIIWVEAVPFEAMSTKVLNELEVLSKMSRSFIEKAELLEQASHQGRVAQ
;
A
#
# COMPACT_ATOMS: atom_id res chain seq x y z
N MET A 1 -10.05 -13.35 15.71
CA MET A 1 -8.64 -13.59 15.40
C MET A 1 -8.29 -12.86 14.11
N ASN A 2 -7.32 -11.97 14.18
CA ASN A 2 -6.76 -11.26 13.04
C ASN A 2 -5.52 -11.99 12.57
N ILE A 3 -5.51 -12.44 11.32
CA ILE A 3 -4.40 -13.18 10.71
C ILE A 3 -3.68 -12.28 9.72
N LEU A 4 -2.37 -12.14 9.88
CA LEU A 4 -1.50 -11.47 8.93
C LEU A 4 -0.75 -12.51 8.11
N ILE A 5 -0.82 -12.43 6.77
CA ILE A 5 -0.11 -13.29 5.84
C ILE A 5 0.97 -12.46 5.12
N LEU A 6 2.21 -12.94 5.16
CA LEU A 6 3.42 -12.27 4.67
C LEU A 6 4.26 -13.17 3.76
N GLY A 7 5.21 -12.56 3.03
CA GLY A 7 6.17 -13.25 2.18
C GLY A 7 5.60 -13.55 0.79
N ASN A 8 5.77 -14.78 0.30
CA ASN A 8 5.30 -15.22 -1.00
C ASN A 8 3.78 -15.38 -1.03
N THR A 9 3.08 -14.27 -1.29
CA THR A 9 1.61 -14.19 -1.32
C THR A 9 1.02 -14.24 -2.74
N ALA A 10 1.87 -14.40 -3.75
CA ALA A 10 1.48 -14.36 -5.16
C ALA A 10 0.60 -15.55 -5.58
N GLY A 11 0.82 -16.72 -4.97
CA GLY A 11 0.03 -17.93 -5.22
C GLY A 11 -1.32 -17.98 -4.49
N LEU A 12 -1.61 -17.03 -3.59
CA LEU A 12 -2.83 -17.07 -2.77
C LEU A 12 -4.09 -16.74 -3.59
N THR A 13 -5.17 -17.46 -3.31
CA THR A 13 -6.48 -17.25 -3.94
C THR A 13 -7.55 -16.88 -2.92
N ASN A 14 -8.63 -16.23 -3.38
CA ASN A 14 -9.80 -15.95 -2.54
C ASN A 14 -10.40 -17.24 -1.96
N ASP A 15 -10.46 -18.30 -2.77
CA ASP A 15 -11.01 -19.60 -2.36
C ASP A 15 -10.15 -20.25 -1.25
N PHE A 16 -8.82 -20.21 -1.40
CA PHE A 16 -7.90 -20.67 -0.37
C PHE A 16 -8.14 -19.94 0.97
N ILE A 17 -8.24 -18.61 0.95
CA ILE A 17 -8.42 -17.81 2.17
C ILE A 17 -9.75 -18.15 2.84
N LEU A 18 -10.84 -18.22 2.06
CA LEU A 18 -12.17 -18.51 2.58
C LEU A 18 -12.30 -19.92 3.17
N LYS A 19 -11.64 -20.91 2.55
CA LYS A 19 -11.63 -22.29 3.05
C LYS A 19 -10.74 -22.44 4.29
N THR A 20 -9.59 -21.79 4.28
CA THR A 20 -8.59 -21.92 5.37
C THR A 20 -9.01 -21.09 6.60
N PHE A 21 -9.61 -19.92 6.39
CA PHE A 21 -9.91 -18.94 7.43
C PHE A 21 -11.37 -18.40 7.32
N PRO A 22 -12.39 -19.26 7.46
CA PRO A 22 -13.78 -18.89 7.12
C PRO A 22 -14.37 -17.77 7.98
N ASN A 23 -13.96 -17.65 9.25
CA ASN A 23 -14.54 -16.73 10.23
C ASN A 23 -13.58 -15.66 10.75
N GLN A 24 -12.36 -15.59 10.19
CA GLN A 24 -11.28 -14.75 10.70
C GLN A 24 -11.04 -13.55 9.77
N ALA A 25 -10.53 -12.46 10.33
CA ALA A 25 -10.14 -11.32 9.50
C ALA A 25 -8.73 -11.56 8.97
N VAL A 26 -8.58 -11.56 7.64
CA VAL A 26 -7.33 -11.91 6.97
C VAL A 26 -6.73 -10.68 6.32
N PHE A 27 -5.49 -10.40 6.69
CA PHE A 27 -4.69 -9.31 6.21
C PHE A 27 -3.54 -9.89 5.39
N ILE A 28 -3.39 -9.44 4.14
CA ILE A 28 -2.35 -9.92 3.24
C ILE A 28 -1.42 -8.76 2.94
N PHE A 29 -0.13 -8.95 3.16
CA PHE A 29 0.88 -7.98 2.82
C PHE A 29 1.85 -8.60 1.82
N GLY A 30 1.89 -8.04 0.61
CA GLY A 30 2.69 -8.53 -0.50
C GLY A 30 1.96 -8.50 -1.84
N HIS A 31 2.66 -8.97 -2.87
CA HIS A 31 2.12 -8.99 -4.22
C HIS A 31 1.17 -10.19 -4.39
N THR A 32 -0.14 -9.94 -4.40
CA THR A 32 -1.17 -10.98 -4.54
C THR A 32 -2.23 -10.62 -5.59
N GLY A 33 -2.82 -11.65 -6.22
CA GLY A 33 -3.99 -11.50 -7.10
C GLY A 33 -5.32 -11.33 -6.36
N VAL A 34 -5.31 -11.46 -5.03
CA VAL A 34 -6.47 -11.29 -4.15
C VAL A 34 -6.87 -9.82 -4.04
N LYS A 35 -8.18 -9.55 -4.02
CA LYS A 35 -8.74 -8.19 -3.89
C LYS A 35 -9.34 -7.97 -2.52
N ASN A 36 -9.32 -6.72 -2.07
CA ASN A 36 -10.00 -6.29 -0.85
C ASN A 36 -11.49 -6.65 -0.88
N SER A 37 -11.98 -7.25 0.19
CA SER A 37 -13.38 -7.65 0.34
C SER A 37 -13.84 -7.45 1.77
N ARG A 38 -14.65 -6.42 2.00
CA ARG A 38 -15.26 -6.17 3.32
C ARG A 38 -16.20 -7.30 3.74
N LYS A 39 -16.95 -7.88 2.79
CA LYS A 39 -17.87 -9.01 3.05
C LYS A 39 -17.13 -10.23 3.60
N ASN A 40 -15.96 -10.51 3.05
CA ASN A 40 -15.15 -11.68 3.41
C ASN A 40 -14.08 -11.34 4.47
N LYS A 41 -14.07 -10.12 5.01
CA LYS A 41 -13.05 -9.62 5.97
C LYS A 41 -11.61 -9.79 5.46
N ILE A 42 -11.40 -9.56 4.16
CA ILE A 42 -10.08 -9.62 3.51
C ILE A 42 -9.58 -8.20 3.24
N THR A 43 -8.41 -7.89 3.78
CA THR A 43 -7.69 -6.63 3.56
C THR A 43 -6.32 -6.94 2.97
N VAL A 44 -6.00 -6.33 1.85
CA VAL A 44 -4.75 -6.50 1.10
C VAL A 44 -4.02 -5.17 1.08
N TYR A 45 -2.79 -5.21 1.59
CA TYR A 45 -1.83 -4.12 1.54
C TYR A 45 -0.95 -4.33 0.32
N THR A 46 -1.32 -3.70 -0.80
CA THR A 46 -0.61 -3.82 -2.09
C THR A 46 0.44 -2.72 -2.31
N LYS A 47 0.68 -1.85 -1.33
CA LYS A 47 1.70 -0.79 -1.47
C LYS A 47 3.08 -1.44 -1.46
N HIS A 48 3.95 -0.94 -2.34
CA HIS A 48 5.20 -1.56 -2.73
C HIS A 48 6.02 -2.06 -1.53
N TYR A 49 6.61 -3.23 -1.71
CA TYR A 49 7.52 -3.92 -0.80
C TYR A 49 8.85 -3.15 -0.64
N GLU A 50 8.79 -1.83 -0.49
CA GLU A 50 9.93 -0.95 -0.31
C GLU A 50 10.06 -0.62 1.18
N ASN A 51 10.89 -1.45 1.82
CA ASN A 51 11.65 -1.33 3.07
C ASN A 51 11.11 -0.64 4.34
N ASN A 52 10.09 0.23 4.31
CA ASN A 52 9.67 1.03 5.48
C ASN A 52 8.18 0.89 5.88
N GLN A 53 7.38 0.07 5.19
CA GLN A 53 5.93 -0.01 5.44
C GLN A 53 5.48 -1.23 6.27
N LEU A 54 6.38 -2.15 6.63
CA LEU A 54 5.98 -3.31 7.44
C LEU A 54 5.58 -2.86 8.86
N GLU A 55 6.28 -1.88 9.42
CA GLU A 55 5.95 -1.25 10.71
C GLU A 55 4.55 -0.61 10.69
N ASP A 56 4.22 0.13 9.62
CA ASP A 56 2.89 0.74 9.43
C ASP A 56 1.76 -0.29 9.55
N VAL A 57 1.94 -1.49 8.97
CA VAL A 57 0.92 -2.55 9.00
C VAL A 57 0.60 -2.98 10.42
N PHE A 58 1.62 -3.02 11.28
CA PHE A 58 1.51 -3.36 12.69
C PHE A 58 0.92 -2.20 13.52
N ASP A 59 1.01 -0.95 13.08
CA ASP A 59 0.42 0.21 13.76
C ASP A 59 -1.10 0.32 13.59
N PHE A 60 -1.65 -0.11 12.44
CA PHE A 60 -3.08 0.01 12.16
C PHE A 60 -3.95 -1.07 12.80
N HIS A 61 -3.42 -2.28 12.96
CA HIS A 61 -4.17 -3.42 13.48
C HIS A 61 -3.31 -4.29 14.39
N ASP A 62 -3.95 -4.84 15.41
CA ASP A 62 -3.34 -5.88 16.22
C ASP A 62 -3.61 -7.25 15.59
N TYR A 63 -2.54 -7.98 15.30
CA TYR A 63 -2.60 -9.32 14.72
C TYR A 63 -2.37 -10.35 15.81
N ASP A 64 -3.24 -11.36 15.89
CA ASP A 64 -3.11 -12.46 16.84
C ASP A 64 -2.14 -13.52 16.33
N GLN A 65 -2.20 -13.76 15.00
CA GLN A 65 -1.43 -14.77 14.32
C GLN A 65 -0.83 -14.25 13.03
N ILE A 66 0.44 -14.58 12.82
CA ILE A 66 1.25 -14.16 11.70
C ILE A 66 1.73 -15.40 10.98
N ILE A 67 1.46 -15.49 9.68
CA ILE A 67 1.82 -16.60 8.82
C ILE A 67 2.77 -16.08 7.74
N TYR A 68 3.99 -16.58 7.74
CA TYR A 68 5.01 -16.19 6.77
C TYR A 68 5.23 -17.31 5.76
N PHE A 69 4.91 -17.04 4.49
CA PHE A 69 5.19 -17.93 3.36
C PHE A 69 6.59 -17.64 2.84
N SER A 70 7.51 -18.58 3.05
CA SER A 70 8.87 -18.51 2.53
C SER A 70 8.92 -18.56 1.01
N GLU A 71 9.93 -17.91 0.42
CA GLU A 71 10.24 -18.04 -1.01
C GLU A 71 10.79 -19.45 -1.33
N TYR A 72 11.33 -20.17 -0.33
CA TYR A 72 11.79 -21.55 -0.47
C TYR A 72 10.66 -22.56 -0.75
N LEU A 73 9.39 -22.14 -0.68
CA LEU A 73 8.24 -22.98 -1.07
C LEU A 73 8.15 -23.19 -2.60
N ASN A 74 8.80 -22.32 -3.38
CA ASN A 74 8.86 -22.43 -4.83
C ASN A 74 10.11 -23.22 -5.27
N TYR A 75 9.90 -24.28 -6.03
CA TYR A 75 10.99 -25.12 -6.51
C TYR A 75 11.96 -24.34 -7.40
N GLY A 76 13.27 -24.40 -7.09
CA GLY A 76 14.31 -23.77 -7.89
C GLY A 76 14.46 -22.25 -7.72
N HIS A 77 13.77 -21.66 -6.74
CA HIS A 77 13.94 -20.26 -6.36
C HIS A 77 15.12 -20.12 -5.38
N GLU A 78 16.12 -19.30 -5.71
CA GLU A 78 17.23 -18.94 -4.82
C GLU A 78 16.98 -17.51 -4.33
N SER A 79 16.24 -17.33 -3.24
CA SER A 79 15.85 -16.00 -2.77
C SER A 79 16.96 -15.32 -1.98
N SER A 80 17.71 -14.43 -2.63
CA SER A 80 18.49 -13.39 -1.95
C SER A 80 17.53 -12.38 -1.31
N GLY A 81 17.43 -12.35 0.02
CA GLY A 81 16.64 -11.35 0.77
C GLY A 81 15.61 -11.89 1.76
N GLU A 82 15.36 -13.20 1.80
CA GLU A 82 14.37 -13.77 2.75
C GLU A 82 14.76 -13.55 4.21
N ILE A 83 16.04 -13.74 4.53
CA ILE A 83 16.55 -13.56 5.90
C ILE A 83 16.38 -12.10 6.35
N GLU A 84 16.63 -11.13 5.47
CA GLU A 84 16.47 -9.71 5.79
C GLU A 84 15.00 -9.36 6.07
N ASN A 85 14.07 -9.85 5.23
CA ASN A 85 12.64 -9.66 5.46
C ASN A 85 12.17 -10.29 6.78
N LEU A 86 12.74 -11.44 7.13
CA LEU A 86 12.38 -12.13 8.35
C LEU A 86 12.95 -11.46 9.60
N ILE A 87 14.19 -10.96 9.53
CA ILE A 87 14.79 -10.13 10.59
C ILE A 87 13.91 -8.91 10.86
N ARG A 88 13.50 -8.19 9.82
CA ARG A 88 12.61 -7.02 9.95
C ARG A 88 11.26 -7.37 10.56
N LEU A 89 10.68 -8.51 10.18
CA LEU A 89 9.45 -9.01 10.81
C LEU A 89 9.66 -9.26 12.31
N LEU A 90 10.77 -9.88 12.69
CA LEU A 90 11.07 -10.12 14.10
C LEU A 90 11.33 -8.83 14.88
N GLU A 91 12.01 -7.85 14.27
CA GLU A 91 12.20 -6.51 14.85
C GLU A 91 10.86 -5.84 15.17
N CYS A 92 9.88 -5.93 14.25
CA CYS A 92 8.53 -5.40 14.48
C CYS A 92 7.76 -6.13 15.61
N LEU A 93 8.17 -7.37 15.93
CA LEU A 93 7.57 -8.18 16.99
C LEU A 93 8.28 -8.03 18.35
N LYS A 94 9.44 -7.37 18.40
CA LYS A 94 10.26 -7.20 19.61
C LYS A 94 9.48 -6.60 20.78
N ASP A 95 8.64 -5.59 20.51
CA ASP A 95 7.85 -4.90 21.53
C ASP A 95 6.46 -5.55 21.77
N ARG A 96 6.15 -6.64 21.06
CA ARG A 96 4.82 -7.27 21.03
C ARG A 96 4.86 -8.68 21.60
N LYS A 97 4.57 -8.80 22.89
CA LYS A 97 4.52 -10.10 23.59
C LYS A 97 3.30 -10.93 23.15
N ASN A 98 3.42 -12.26 23.26
CA ASN A 98 2.35 -13.25 23.05
C ASN A 98 1.79 -13.32 21.63
N LYS A 99 2.59 -13.02 20.61
CA LYS A 99 2.21 -13.19 19.20
C LYS A 99 2.53 -14.59 18.71
N ARG A 100 1.64 -15.16 17.87
CA ARG A 100 1.82 -16.47 17.25
C ARG A 100 2.43 -16.29 15.85
N LEU A 101 3.63 -16.82 15.65
CA LEU A 101 4.33 -16.77 14.37
C LEU A 101 4.44 -18.19 13.79
N LEU A 102 3.87 -18.39 12.61
CA LEU A 102 3.99 -19.61 11.82
C LEU A 102 4.88 -19.32 10.61
N TYR A 103 6.07 -19.89 10.58
CA TYR A 103 7.00 -19.82 9.46
C TYR A 103 6.88 -21.08 8.60
N ILE A 104 6.40 -20.93 7.37
CA ILE A 104 6.23 -22.02 6.41
C ILE A 104 7.40 -21.97 5.43
N THR A 105 8.20 -23.03 5.39
CA THR A 105 9.42 -23.13 4.58
C THR A 105 9.43 -24.38 3.72
N GLY A 106 10.39 -24.44 2.80
CA GLY A 106 10.56 -25.57 1.87
C GLY A 106 10.95 -26.89 2.55
N PRO A 107 11.08 -27.96 1.74
CA PRO A 107 11.37 -29.30 2.23
C PRO A 107 12.79 -29.43 2.78
N VAL A 108 12.95 -30.24 3.82
CA VAL A 108 14.26 -30.62 4.36
C VAL A 108 14.86 -31.71 3.46
N LEU A 109 16.05 -31.46 2.93
CA LEU A 109 16.75 -32.37 2.01
C LEU A 109 17.97 -32.98 2.73
N GLU A 110 18.17 -34.29 2.61
CA GLU A 110 19.15 -35.05 3.40
C GLU A 110 20.62 -34.56 3.25
N ASP A 111 20.99 -33.95 2.12
CA ASP A 111 22.39 -33.64 1.77
C ASP A 111 22.69 -32.14 1.56
N GLY A 112 21.83 -31.26 2.08
CA GLY A 112 22.07 -29.82 2.02
C GLY A 112 23.19 -29.38 2.96
N LYS A 113 24.42 -29.15 2.46
CA LYS A 113 25.49 -28.37 3.13
C LYS A 113 24.85 -27.28 4.00
N ARG A 114 24.89 -27.37 5.35
CA ARG A 114 24.47 -26.35 6.35
C ARG A 114 23.69 -25.18 5.71
N SER A 115 22.56 -25.51 5.09
CA SER A 115 22.00 -24.66 4.03
C SER A 115 21.30 -23.49 4.71
N LEU A 116 21.18 -22.33 4.04
CA LEU A 116 20.61 -21.11 4.63
C LEU A 116 19.35 -21.36 5.48
N GLN A 117 18.53 -22.36 5.17
CA GLN A 117 17.38 -22.80 5.96
C GLN A 117 17.71 -23.22 7.40
N THR A 118 18.79 -23.97 7.63
CA THR A 118 19.24 -24.38 8.98
C THR A 118 19.73 -23.17 9.77
N THR A 119 20.52 -22.29 9.13
CA THR A 119 20.96 -21.03 9.75
C THR A 119 19.79 -20.10 10.04
N THR A 120 18.81 -20.02 9.14
CA THR A 120 17.58 -19.22 9.32
C THR A 120 16.77 -19.77 10.49
N LYS A 121 16.64 -21.09 10.60
CA LYS A 121 15.97 -21.77 11.72
C LYS A 121 16.64 -21.47 13.06
N ASP A 122 17.95 -21.61 13.15
CA ASP A 122 18.69 -21.37 14.40
C ASP A 122 18.64 -19.89 14.83
N THR A 123 18.74 -18.97 13.86
CA THR A 123 18.56 -17.52 14.10
C THR A 123 17.14 -17.20 14.56
N LEU A 124 16.11 -17.76 13.92
CA LEU A 124 14.72 -17.60 14.36
C LEU A 124 14.49 -18.11 15.78
N LEU A 125 15.03 -19.29 16.10
CA LEU A 125 14.83 -19.92 17.40
C LEU A 125 15.44 -19.08 18.53
N SER A 126 16.64 -18.54 18.30
CA SER A 126 17.31 -17.69 19.28
C SER A 126 16.54 -16.37 19.51
N TRP A 127 16.10 -15.71 18.43
CA TRP A 127 15.39 -14.44 18.52
C TRP A 127 13.98 -14.56 19.10
N THR A 128 13.26 -15.63 18.76
CA THR A 128 11.89 -15.84 19.28
C THR A 128 11.86 -16.15 20.77
N ARG A 129 12.92 -16.78 21.31
CA ARG A 129 13.13 -16.93 22.75
C ARG A 129 13.40 -15.59 23.45
N GLU A 130 14.14 -14.69 22.80
CA GLU A 130 14.45 -13.36 23.34
C GLU A 130 13.21 -12.47 23.41
N PHE A 131 12.35 -12.52 22.39
CA PHE A 131 11.18 -11.63 22.28
C PHE A 131 9.87 -12.19 22.87
N GLY A 132 9.85 -13.45 23.32
CA GLY A 132 8.64 -14.08 23.86
C GLY A 132 7.55 -14.29 22.80
N VAL A 133 7.95 -14.53 21.55
CA VAL A 133 7.07 -14.84 20.42
C VAL A 133 6.92 -16.35 20.32
N ASN A 134 5.68 -16.85 20.18
CA ASN A 134 5.48 -18.27 19.98
C ASN A 134 5.72 -18.65 18.51
N LEU A 135 6.82 -19.37 18.25
CA LEU A 135 7.21 -19.79 16.91
C LEU A 135 6.84 -21.24 16.63
N LYS A 136 6.22 -21.48 15.47
CA LYS A 136 6.15 -22.79 14.83
C LYS A 136 6.76 -22.75 13.44
N VAL A 137 7.53 -23.78 13.09
CA VAL A 137 8.14 -23.93 11.78
C VAL A 137 7.49 -25.12 11.07
N LEU A 138 6.93 -24.87 9.89
CA LEU A 138 6.30 -25.89 9.05
C LEU A 138 7.17 -26.12 7.80
N HIS A 139 7.77 -27.30 7.69
CA HIS A 139 8.51 -27.75 6.52
C HIS A 139 7.55 -28.43 5.56
N SER A 140 7.25 -27.73 4.47
CA SER A 140 6.32 -28.16 3.44
C SER A 140 7.06 -28.66 2.20
N PRO A 141 6.55 -29.70 1.51
CA PRO A 141 6.85 -29.93 0.10
C PRO A 141 6.66 -28.66 -0.73
N PHE A 142 7.24 -28.65 -1.94
CA PHE A 142 7.14 -27.49 -2.82
C PHE A 142 5.70 -27.27 -3.27
N LEU A 143 5.28 -26.02 -3.36
CA LEU A 143 3.94 -25.71 -3.87
C LEU A 143 3.90 -25.92 -5.37
N TYR A 144 2.90 -26.66 -5.84
CA TYR A 144 2.56 -26.71 -7.25
C TYR A 144 1.42 -25.76 -7.57
N SER A 145 1.70 -24.79 -8.44
CA SER A 145 0.75 -23.81 -8.91
C SER A 145 1.18 -23.32 -10.29
N VAL A 146 0.19 -22.85 -11.05
CA VAL A 146 0.35 -22.11 -12.32
C VAL A 146 -0.34 -20.74 -12.25
N ILE A 147 -0.76 -20.32 -11.05
CA ILE A 147 -1.42 -19.03 -10.82
C ILE A 147 -0.41 -17.89 -11.00
N ASN A 148 0.79 -18.07 -10.45
CA ASN A 148 1.87 -17.12 -10.61
C ASN A 148 2.81 -17.55 -11.75
N LYS A 149 3.24 -16.58 -12.56
CA LYS A 149 4.13 -16.82 -13.71
C LYS A 149 5.54 -17.19 -13.28
N GLU A 150 5.92 -16.84 -12.06
CA GLU A 150 7.23 -17.15 -11.50
C GLU A 150 7.33 -18.59 -10.98
N ASP A 151 6.21 -19.30 -10.84
CA ASP A 151 6.16 -20.68 -10.35
C ASP A 151 6.86 -21.65 -11.31
N TYR A 152 7.47 -22.70 -10.75
CA TYR A 152 8.26 -23.66 -11.53
C TYR A 152 7.46 -24.35 -12.64
N LEU A 153 6.25 -24.83 -12.33
CA LEU A 153 5.41 -25.53 -13.33
C LEU A 153 4.97 -24.61 -14.46
N TYR A 154 4.63 -23.35 -14.16
CA TYR A 154 4.31 -22.37 -15.21
C TYR A 154 5.49 -22.16 -16.15
N LYS A 155 6.69 -21.92 -15.60
CA LYS A 155 7.93 -21.78 -16.38
C LYS A 155 8.26 -23.04 -17.18
N LEU A 156 8.05 -24.22 -16.60
CA LEU A 156 8.25 -25.50 -17.28
C LEU A 156 7.30 -25.65 -18.47
N PHE A 157 6.01 -25.38 -18.29
CA PHE A 157 5.01 -25.48 -19.35
C PHE A 157 5.28 -24.48 -20.49
N VAL A 158 5.70 -23.26 -20.16
CA VAL A 158 6.15 -22.27 -21.16
C VAL A 158 7.33 -22.81 -21.96
N ARG A 159 8.36 -23.38 -21.31
CA ARG A 159 9.51 -23.96 -22.01
C ARG A 159 9.12 -25.12 -22.92
N LEU A 160 8.24 -26.00 -22.44
CA LEU A 160 7.76 -27.16 -23.22
C LEU A 160 6.92 -26.74 -24.42
N ASP A 161 6.13 -25.69 -24.30
CA ASP A 161 5.38 -25.15 -25.43
C ASP A 161 6.30 -24.46 -26.46
N ASP A 162 7.21 -23.59 -25.99
CA ASP A 162 8.00 -22.69 -26.84
C ASP A 162 9.19 -23.37 -27.52
N HIS A 163 9.76 -24.40 -26.89
CA HIS A 163 10.94 -25.12 -27.40
C HIS A 163 10.61 -26.58 -27.72
N GLU A 164 11.26 -27.15 -28.74
CA GLU A 164 11.13 -28.59 -29.06
C GLU A 164 12.01 -29.46 -28.16
N GLN A 165 13.14 -28.91 -27.69
CA GLN A 165 14.05 -29.55 -26.75
C GLN A 165 14.11 -28.72 -25.47
N VAL A 166 13.92 -29.37 -24.32
CA VAL A 166 14.00 -28.73 -23.00
C VAL A 166 15.02 -29.46 -22.14
N GLU A 167 15.96 -28.71 -21.57
CA GLU A 167 16.97 -29.24 -20.66
C GLU A 167 16.54 -29.00 -19.21
N LEU A 168 16.54 -30.06 -18.41
CA LEU A 168 16.30 -30.03 -16.97
C LEU A 168 17.60 -30.28 -16.23
N LYS A 169 17.87 -29.47 -15.20
CA LYS A 169 19.08 -29.61 -14.37
C LYS A 169 18.99 -30.76 -13.38
N GLU A 170 17.77 -31.28 -13.18
CA GLU A 170 17.46 -32.37 -12.29
C GLU A 170 17.90 -33.73 -12.88
N SER A 171 18.00 -34.75 -12.01
CA SER A 171 18.09 -36.15 -12.45
C SER A 171 16.69 -36.76 -12.51
N SER A 172 16.49 -37.72 -13.41
CA SER A 172 15.23 -38.47 -13.53
C SER A 172 14.83 -39.19 -12.23
N GLN A 173 15.81 -39.60 -11.42
CA GLN A 173 15.61 -40.30 -10.15
C GLN A 173 15.41 -39.36 -8.95
N SER A 174 15.55 -38.05 -9.14
CA SER A 174 15.31 -37.09 -8.05
C SER A 174 13.84 -37.05 -7.67
N GLN A 175 13.56 -36.92 -6.38
CA GLN A 175 12.18 -36.78 -5.89
C GLN A 175 11.61 -35.40 -6.23
N ALA A 176 10.41 -35.42 -6.79
CA ALA A 176 9.55 -34.31 -7.15
C ALA A 176 8.49 -34.11 -6.05
N THR A 177 8.93 -33.66 -4.88
CA THR A 177 8.08 -33.52 -3.68
C THR A 177 7.23 -32.26 -3.76
N PHE A 178 5.94 -32.42 -4.07
CA PHE A 178 5.00 -31.33 -4.34
C PHE A 178 3.70 -31.45 -3.53
N ILE A 179 3.14 -30.33 -3.05
CA ILE A 179 1.86 -30.26 -2.32
C ILE A 179 0.91 -29.21 -2.91
N SER A 180 -0.39 -29.51 -2.88
CA SER A 180 -1.44 -28.59 -3.29
C SER A 180 -1.62 -27.47 -2.26
N LEU A 181 -1.90 -26.26 -2.74
CA LEU A 181 -2.28 -25.15 -1.87
C LEU A 181 -3.54 -25.48 -1.03
N SER A 182 -4.45 -26.30 -1.55
CA SER A 182 -5.67 -26.70 -0.83
C SER A 182 -5.38 -27.60 0.38
N ASP A 183 -4.45 -28.56 0.24
CA ASP A 183 -4.06 -29.45 1.33
C ASP A 183 -3.26 -28.71 2.39
N LEU A 184 -2.36 -27.81 1.96
CA LEU A 184 -1.66 -26.91 2.88
C LEU A 184 -2.66 -26.03 3.65
N GLY A 185 -3.69 -25.50 2.98
CA GLY A 185 -4.75 -24.71 3.63
C GLY A 185 -5.48 -25.48 4.73
N ASP A 186 -5.90 -26.72 4.46
CA ASP A 186 -6.55 -27.57 5.48
C ASP A 186 -5.64 -27.81 6.70
N LEU A 187 -4.34 -28.03 6.46
CA LEU A 187 -3.37 -28.17 7.56
C LEU A 187 -3.24 -26.87 8.35
N LEU A 188 -3.10 -25.74 7.67
CA LEU A 188 -2.97 -24.43 8.30
C LEU A 188 -4.18 -24.12 9.16
N HIS A 189 -5.40 -24.36 8.66
CA HIS A 189 -6.63 -24.17 9.41
C HIS A 189 -6.59 -24.92 10.77
N LYS A 190 -6.27 -26.22 10.72
CA LYS A 190 -6.20 -27.08 11.91
C LYS A 190 -5.08 -26.67 12.87
N LEU A 191 -3.94 -26.24 12.35
CA LEU A 191 -2.78 -25.81 13.13
C LEU A 191 -3.05 -24.47 13.83
N CYS A 192 -3.75 -23.55 13.16
CA CYS A 192 -4.19 -22.28 13.74
C CYS A 192 -5.23 -22.48 14.86
N GLU A 193 -6.17 -23.42 14.70
CA GLU A 193 -7.17 -23.72 15.72
C GLU A 193 -6.57 -24.43 16.95
N ARG A 194 -5.67 -25.40 16.73
CA ARG A 194 -5.05 -26.21 17.80
C ARG A 194 -3.63 -25.74 18.12
N TRP A 195 -3.49 -24.44 18.37
CA TRP A 195 -2.20 -23.85 18.70
C TRP A 195 -1.77 -24.20 20.13
N ASN A 196 -0.51 -24.61 20.32
CA ASN A 196 0.11 -24.77 21.63
C ASN A 196 1.27 -23.77 21.80
N ASP A 197 1.54 -23.38 23.05
CA ASP A 197 2.54 -22.36 23.38
C ASP A 197 3.98 -22.89 23.42
N THR A 198 4.23 -24.07 22.86
CA THR A 198 5.56 -24.66 22.70
C THR A 198 6.08 -24.51 21.28
N TYR A 199 7.39 -24.29 21.16
CA TYR A 199 8.08 -24.34 19.88
C TYR A 199 7.96 -25.74 19.27
N GLU A 200 7.56 -25.79 18.00
CA GLU A 200 7.44 -27.04 17.24
C GLU A 200 7.98 -26.86 15.82
N SER A 201 8.70 -27.87 15.33
CA SER A 201 9.18 -27.97 13.95
C SER A 201 8.47 -29.17 13.32
N ILE A 202 7.51 -28.91 12.44
CA ILE A 202 6.62 -29.90 11.85
C ILE A 202 7.07 -30.15 10.41
N ILE A 203 7.22 -31.41 10.00
CA ILE A 203 7.56 -31.81 8.64
C ILE A 203 6.36 -32.52 8.04
N ILE A 204 5.94 -32.09 6.84
CA ILE A 204 4.80 -32.68 6.13
C ILE A 204 5.28 -33.90 5.32
N PRO A 205 4.84 -35.13 5.61
CA PRO A 205 5.25 -36.30 4.85
C PRO A 205 4.74 -36.25 3.40
N ASP A 206 5.52 -36.79 2.47
CA ASP A 206 5.15 -36.95 1.06
C ASP A 206 4.79 -38.42 0.79
N PRO A 207 3.50 -38.80 0.81
CA PRO A 207 3.11 -40.19 0.62
C PRO A 207 3.29 -40.69 -0.83
N PHE A 208 3.47 -39.79 -1.79
CA PHE A 208 3.47 -40.14 -3.21
C PHE A 208 4.87 -40.46 -3.75
N GLN A 209 5.91 -39.86 -3.17
CA GLN A 209 7.32 -40.10 -3.52
C GLN A 209 7.60 -40.00 -5.04
N LEU A 210 6.87 -39.11 -5.71
CA LEU A 210 6.93 -38.93 -7.17
C LEU A 210 8.35 -38.59 -7.61
N THR A 211 8.81 -39.15 -8.72
CA THR A 211 10.10 -38.78 -9.34
C THR A 211 9.92 -37.80 -10.49
N PHE A 212 10.97 -37.02 -10.80
CA PHE A 212 10.95 -36.15 -11.98
C PHE A 212 10.78 -36.94 -13.30
N GLY A 213 11.27 -38.17 -13.37
CA GLY A 213 11.03 -39.07 -14.52
C GLY A 213 9.54 -39.40 -14.71
N GLU A 214 8.85 -39.79 -13.63
CA GLU A 214 7.41 -40.08 -13.66
C GLU A 214 6.58 -38.83 -13.95
N LEU A 215 6.98 -37.67 -13.43
CA LEU A 215 6.33 -36.40 -13.73
C LEU A 215 6.39 -36.07 -15.22
N LEU A 216 7.56 -36.26 -15.87
CA LEU A 216 7.68 -36.06 -17.32
C LEU A 216 6.83 -37.03 -18.12
N GLN A 217 6.81 -38.31 -17.74
CA GLN A 217 5.97 -39.31 -18.38
C GLN A 217 4.48 -38.91 -18.32
N ALA A 218 4.04 -38.30 -17.21
CA ALA A 218 2.69 -37.76 -17.09
C ALA A 218 2.46 -36.52 -17.97
N LEU A 219 3.49 -35.71 -18.19
CA LEU A 219 3.42 -34.49 -19.03
C LEU A 219 3.44 -34.79 -20.54
N ASP A 220 3.98 -35.92 -20.98
CA ASP A 220 4.00 -36.34 -22.39
C ASP A 220 2.61 -36.35 -23.04
N LYS A 221 1.57 -36.63 -22.25
CA LYS A 221 0.16 -36.59 -22.70
C LYS A 221 -0.27 -35.19 -23.15
N TYR A 222 0.28 -34.14 -22.55
CA TYR A 222 -0.11 -32.74 -22.80
C TYR A 222 0.84 -32.04 -23.77
N PHE A 223 2.10 -32.47 -23.83
CA PHE A 223 3.13 -31.92 -24.70
C PHE A 223 3.71 -33.02 -25.61
N PRO A 224 2.93 -33.51 -26.60
CA PRO A 224 3.41 -34.58 -27.48
C PRO A 224 4.58 -34.11 -28.34
N ASN A 225 5.54 -35.02 -28.58
CA ASN A 225 6.73 -34.83 -29.43
C ASN A 225 7.78 -33.82 -28.92
N LYS A 226 7.81 -33.52 -27.62
CA LYS A 226 8.86 -32.70 -27.01
C LYS A 226 9.95 -33.60 -26.42
N GLN A 227 11.21 -33.28 -26.69
CA GLN A 227 12.35 -34.02 -26.14
C GLN A 227 12.86 -33.31 -24.88
N VAL A 228 12.79 -33.99 -23.73
CA VAL A 228 13.31 -33.47 -22.46
C VAL A 228 14.59 -34.22 -22.09
N HIS A 229 15.69 -33.48 -21.97
CA HIS A 229 16.99 -34.03 -21.58
C HIS A 229 17.32 -33.65 -20.15
N PHE A 230 17.66 -34.64 -19.32
CA PHE A 230 18.19 -34.41 -17.98
C PHE A 230 19.70 -34.18 -18.06
N LEU A 231 20.15 -33.01 -17.61
CA LEU A 231 21.57 -32.66 -17.53
C LEU A 231 22.26 -33.26 -16.30
N GLU A 232 21.50 -33.78 -15.33
CA GLU A 232 21.98 -34.40 -14.08
C GLU A 232 22.98 -33.54 -13.28
N GLU A 233 22.98 -32.22 -13.49
CA GLU A 233 23.88 -31.27 -12.82
C GLU A 233 23.62 -31.21 -11.30
N ARG A 234 22.41 -31.56 -10.86
CA ARG A 234 22.01 -31.59 -9.45
C ARG A 234 22.05 -33.01 -8.89
N ARG A 235 22.74 -33.19 -7.75
CA ARG A 235 22.75 -34.47 -6.99
C ARG A 235 21.33 -34.93 -6.68
N ILE A 236 21.12 -36.24 -6.66
CA ILE A 236 19.85 -36.88 -6.30
C ILE A 236 19.43 -36.40 -4.91
N ARG A 237 18.31 -35.69 -4.86
CA ARG A 237 17.72 -35.20 -3.61
C ARG A 237 16.73 -36.24 -3.10
N LYS A 238 16.96 -36.75 -1.90
CA LYS A 238 16.02 -37.58 -1.15
C LYS A 238 15.35 -36.72 -0.08
N TYR A 239 14.04 -36.89 0.03
CA TYR A 239 13.17 -36.27 1.02
C TYR A 239 13.18 -37.12 2.29
N ASP A 240 13.37 -36.49 3.46
CA ASP A 240 13.20 -37.16 4.76
C ASP A 240 11.72 -37.45 4.94
N ASN A 241 11.34 -38.70 4.67
CA ASN A 241 9.96 -39.19 4.68
C ASN A 241 9.79 -40.34 5.68
N ASP A 242 10.61 -40.33 6.74
CA ASP A 242 10.61 -41.37 7.77
C ASP A 242 9.26 -41.42 8.49
N PRO A 243 8.44 -42.47 8.27
CA PRO A 243 7.08 -42.53 8.81
C PRO A 243 7.06 -42.38 10.33
N GLU A 244 8.05 -42.94 11.03
CA GLU A 244 8.15 -42.95 12.49
C GLU A 244 8.33 -41.53 13.07
N LYS A 245 8.93 -40.61 12.32
CA LYS A 245 9.10 -39.20 12.72
C LYS A 245 7.87 -38.32 12.48
N HIS A 246 6.89 -38.79 11.71
CA HIS A 246 5.83 -37.94 11.15
C HIS A 246 4.39 -38.32 11.57
N HIS A 247 4.23 -39.27 12.50
CA HIS A 247 2.92 -39.70 13.04
C HIS A 247 2.11 -38.55 13.66
N ASP A 248 2.79 -37.50 14.11
CA ASP A 248 2.21 -36.37 14.82
C ASP A 248 1.09 -35.65 14.04
N LEU A 249 1.22 -35.53 12.71
CA LEU A 249 0.22 -34.86 11.87
C LEU A 249 -1.09 -35.66 11.76
N ARG A 250 -0.98 -36.97 11.65
CA ARG A 250 -2.13 -37.86 11.53
C ARG A 250 -2.83 -38.02 12.87
N ASP A 251 -2.05 -38.16 13.94
CA ASP A 251 -2.59 -38.44 15.28
C ASP A 251 -3.15 -37.18 15.94
N ARG A 252 -2.46 -36.02 15.85
CA ARG A 252 -2.93 -34.77 16.47
C ARG A 252 -3.93 -34.00 15.64
N PHE A 253 -3.78 -33.98 14.31
CA PHE A 253 -4.57 -33.11 13.43
C PHE A 253 -5.52 -33.90 12.52
N ALA A 254 -5.50 -35.24 12.55
CA ALA A 254 -6.27 -36.08 11.64
C ALA A 254 -6.10 -35.61 10.18
N TRP A 255 -4.87 -35.26 9.80
CA TRP A 255 -4.55 -34.66 8.51
C TRP A 255 -3.61 -35.58 7.72
N PHE A 256 -3.84 -35.65 6.41
CA PHE A 256 -3.02 -36.36 5.45
C PHE A 256 -3.14 -35.66 4.09
N MET A 257 -2.10 -35.74 3.26
CA MET A 257 -2.12 -35.19 1.90
C MET A 257 -3.07 -35.98 1.00
N ARG A 258 -3.95 -35.28 0.28
CA ARG A 258 -5.01 -35.88 -0.56
C ARG A 258 -4.75 -35.74 -2.06
N TYR A 259 -4.17 -34.61 -2.47
CA TYR A 259 -4.00 -34.27 -3.88
C TYR A 259 -2.59 -34.56 -4.37
N ALA A 260 -2.47 -35.44 -5.35
CA ALA A 260 -1.21 -35.74 -6.04
C ALA A 260 -1.07 -34.90 -7.30
N LEU A 261 0.12 -34.35 -7.55
CA LEU A 261 0.40 -33.51 -8.72
C LEU A 261 -0.03 -34.16 -10.04
N VAL A 262 0.32 -35.44 -10.24
CA VAL A 262 -0.02 -36.21 -11.46
C VAL A 262 -1.53 -36.31 -11.70
N ARG A 263 -2.34 -36.35 -10.63
CA ARG A 263 -3.79 -36.42 -10.72
C ARG A 263 -4.41 -35.07 -11.09
N ASP A 264 -3.83 -33.99 -10.57
CA ASP A 264 -4.32 -32.62 -10.74
C ASP A 264 -3.78 -31.96 -12.04
N LEU A 265 -2.81 -32.60 -12.72
CA LEU A 265 -2.23 -32.16 -13.98
C LEU A 265 -3.24 -31.70 -15.06
N PRO A 266 -4.38 -32.39 -15.30
CA PRO A 266 -5.38 -31.95 -16.28
C PRO A 266 -5.92 -30.55 -15.98
N ASP A 267 -6.29 -30.30 -14.72
CA ASP A 267 -6.89 -29.05 -14.27
C ASP A 267 -5.85 -27.91 -14.30
N ILE A 268 -4.62 -28.21 -13.83
CA ILE A 268 -3.47 -27.29 -13.88
C ILE A 268 -3.16 -26.89 -15.33
N TYR A 269 -3.16 -27.84 -16.26
CA TYR A 269 -2.89 -27.56 -17.67
C TYR A 269 -4.01 -26.73 -18.33
N GLU A 270 -5.28 -26.97 -17.99
CA GLU A 270 -6.39 -26.16 -18.47
C GLU A 270 -6.28 -24.70 -18.00
N ASP A 271 -5.94 -24.49 -16.74
CA ASP A 271 -5.73 -23.15 -16.17
C ASP A 271 -4.54 -22.43 -16.80
N TYR A 272 -3.46 -23.15 -17.06
CA TYR A 272 -2.33 -22.64 -17.84
C TYR A 272 -2.76 -22.18 -19.25
N GLN A 273 -3.53 -23.00 -19.98
CA GLN A 273 -4.01 -22.65 -21.31
C GLN A 273 -4.91 -21.40 -21.30
N LYS A 274 -5.79 -21.25 -20.30
CA LYS A 274 -6.65 -20.06 -20.15
C LYS A 274 -5.81 -18.80 -20.01
N GLN A 275 -4.78 -18.82 -19.18
CA GLN A 275 -3.87 -17.70 -19.00
C GLN A 275 -3.07 -17.39 -20.28
N ARG A 276 -2.55 -18.42 -20.96
CA ARG A 276 -1.76 -18.27 -22.19
C ARG A 276 -2.59 -17.72 -23.37
N LYS A 277 -3.82 -18.19 -23.58
CA LYS A 277 -4.73 -17.69 -24.63
C LYS A 277 -5.09 -16.21 -24.46
N GLY A 278 -5.26 -15.76 -23.21
CA GLY A 278 -5.45 -14.34 -22.89
C GLY A 278 -4.22 -13.49 -23.24
N SER A 279 -3.02 -13.97 -22.93
CA SER A 279 -1.76 -13.27 -23.21
C SER A 279 -1.43 -13.20 -24.71
N LEU A 280 -1.65 -14.28 -25.47
CA LEU A 280 -1.35 -14.34 -26.91
C LEU A 280 -2.27 -13.46 -27.77
N ARG A 281 -3.56 -13.34 -27.42
CA ARG A 281 -4.48 -12.40 -28.10
C ARG A 281 -4.04 -10.96 -27.90
N VAL A 282 -3.62 -10.59 -26.69
CA VAL A 282 -3.13 -9.25 -26.40
C VAL A 282 -1.78 -8.99 -27.09
N SER A 283 -0.88 -9.97 -27.15
CA SER A 283 0.45 -9.84 -27.78
C SER A 283 0.39 -9.68 -29.31
N LYS A 284 -0.42 -10.48 -30.02
CA LYS A 284 -0.52 -10.37 -31.50
C LYS A 284 -1.15 -9.04 -31.93
N PHE A 285 -2.19 -8.59 -31.23
CA PHE A 285 -2.78 -7.28 -31.48
C PHE A 285 -1.82 -6.15 -31.10
N ARG A 286 -1.10 -6.27 -29.98
CA ARG A 286 -0.11 -5.28 -29.54
C ARG A 286 1.07 -5.15 -30.51
N ASN A 287 1.60 -6.25 -31.05
CA ASN A 287 2.75 -6.20 -31.97
C ASN A 287 2.40 -5.61 -33.35
N ILE A 288 1.20 -5.89 -33.88
CA ILE A 288 0.72 -5.30 -35.14
C ILE A 288 0.41 -3.82 -34.96
N VAL A 289 -0.20 -3.48 -33.82
CA VAL A 289 -0.47 -2.08 -33.45
C VAL A 289 0.86 -1.36 -33.26
N ASP A 290 1.76 -1.83 -32.39
CA ASP A 290 3.02 -1.18 -32.00
C ASP A 290 3.97 -0.86 -33.16
N ASN A 291 4.01 -1.68 -34.23
CA ASN A 291 4.81 -1.35 -35.42
C ASN A 291 4.29 -0.15 -36.23
N ILE A 292 2.98 0.10 -36.21
CA ILE A 292 2.34 1.27 -36.86
C ILE A 292 2.39 2.51 -35.93
N VAL A 293 2.75 2.32 -34.67
CA VAL A 293 2.35 3.13 -33.52
C VAL A 293 3.56 3.70 -32.76
N LYS A 294 4.79 3.46 -33.24
CA LYS A 294 6.03 4.03 -32.66
C LYS A 294 6.09 5.56 -32.64
N GLN A 295 5.20 6.27 -33.36
CA GLN A 295 5.04 7.74 -33.26
C GLN A 295 3.66 8.09 -32.67
N LYS A 296 3.63 8.70 -31.47
CA LYS A 296 2.41 9.05 -30.71
C LYS A 296 1.37 9.86 -31.53
N ARG A 297 1.83 10.64 -32.53
CA ARG A 297 0.99 11.44 -33.45
C ARG A 297 0.33 10.58 -34.55
N ASN A 298 0.99 9.51 -34.99
CA ASN A 298 0.53 8.65 -36.09
C ASN A 298 -0.54 7.65 -35.63
N LYS A 299 -0.56 7.27 -34.33
CA LYS A 299 -1.63 6.42 -33.76
C LYS A 299 -3.03 7.03 -33.96
N LYS A 300 -3.14 8.33 -33.68
CA LYS A 300 -4.40 9.07 -33.78
C LYS A 300 -4.77 9.36 -35.24
N LEU A 301 -3.80 9.70 -36.09
CA LEU A 301 -4.04 9.90 -37.53
C LEU A 301 -4.51 8.60 -38.22
N ALA A 302 -3.85 7.47 -37.96
CA ALA A 302 -4.24 6.18 -38.51
C ALA A 302 -5.65 5.76 -38.08
N ALA A 303 -6.02 6.00 -36.81
CA ALA A 303 -7.37 5.74 -36.32
C ALA A 303 -8.43 6.59 -37.02
N VAL A 304 -8.16 7.88 -37.28
CA VAL A 304 -9.08 8.76 -38.02
C VAL A 304 -9.29 8.26 -39.45
N VAL A 305 -8.22 7.88 -40.15
CA VAL A 305 -8.30 7.35 -41.53
C VAL A 305 -9.03 6.01 -41.58
N ALA A 306 -8.76 5.09 -40.65
CA ALA A 306 -9.48 3.82 -40.57
C ALA A 306 -10.97 4.02 -40.29
N THR A 307 -11.31 4.94 -39.38
CA THR A 307 -12.71 5.29 -39.08
C THR A 307 -13.38 5.89 -40.31
N PHE A 308 -12.70 6.76 -41.06
CA PHE A 308 -13.23 7.30 -42.31
C PHE A 308 -13.55 6.20 -43.34
N LEU A 309 -12.66 5.22 -43.53
CA LEU A 309 -12.90 4.09 -44.44
C LEU A 309 -14.12 3.26 -44.01
N VAL A 310 -14.32 3.04 -42.71
CA VAL A 310 -15.51 2.36 -42.19
C VAL A 310 -16.78 3.15 -42.50
N PHE A 311 -16.76 4.46 -42.27
CA PHE A 311 -17.91 5.33 -42.57
C PHE A 311 -18.22 5.41 -44.07
N GLU A 312 -17.21 5.42 -44.94
CA GLU A 312 -17.40 5.43 -46.39
C GLU A 312 -17.88 4.06 -46.91
N ALA A 313 -17.38 2.95 -46.36
CA ALA A 313 -17.89 1.62 -46.66
C ALA A 313 -19.35 1.44 -46.21
N PHE A 314 -19.69 1.94 -45.01
CA PHE A 314 -21.05 1.96 -44.51
C PHE A 314 -21.97 2.80 -45.41
N ARG A 315 -21.51 3.97 -45.84
CA ARG A 315 -22.22 4.81 -46.82
C ARG A 315 -22.46 4.07 -48.14
N TYR A 316 -21.45 3.38 -48.67
CA TYR A 316 -21.55 2.62 -49.92
C TYR A 316 -22.57 1.47 -49.82
N MET A 317 -22.56 0.72 -48.71
CA MET A 317 -23.53 -0.37 -48.46
C MET A 317 -24.97 0.16 -48.32
N THR A 318 -25.15 1.40 -47.86
CA THR A 318 -26.47 1.97 -47.54
C THR A 318 -27.06 2.79 -48.70
N GLN A 319 -26.42 2.83 -49.88
CA GLN A 319 -26.88 3.60 -51.05
C GLN A 319 -28.26 3.17 -51.60
N GLY A 320 -28.80 2.02 -51.17
CA GLY A 320 -30.09 1.49 -51.62
C GLY A 320 -31.33 1.94 -50.82
N GLN A 321 -31.18 2.63 -49.68
CA GLN A 321 -32.31 3.01 -48.81
C GLN A 321 -32.52 4.53 -48.78
N LEU A 322 -33.68 5.00 -49.27
CA LEU A 322 -34.05 6.42 -49.41
C LEU A 322 -33.96 7.25 -48.12
N GLN A 323 -34.12 6.63 -46.94
CA GLN A 323 -34.04 7.31 -45.64
C GLN A 323 -32.61 7.76 -45.28
N PHE A 324 -31.58 7.05 -45.76
CA PHE A 324 -30.19 7.39 -45.47
C PHE A 324 -29.56 8.37 -46.46
N GLN A 325 -30.26 8.72 -47.56
CA GLN A 325 -29.83 9.80 -48.46
C GLN A 325 -30.01 11.20 -47.85
N LEU A 326 -30.93 11.36 -46.90
CA LEU A 326 -31.20 12.65 -46.23
C LEU A 326 -30.24 12.95 -45.08
N THR A 327 -29.57 11.94 -44.52
CA THR A 327 -28.63 12.10 -43.39
C THR A 327 -27.20 12.15 -43.91
N ASP A 328 -26.49 13.26 -43.69
CA ASP A 328 -25.10 13.39 -44.11
C ASP A 328 -24.15 12.66 -43.13
N LEU A 329 -23.88 11.38 -43.43
CA LEU A 329 -22.99 10.52 -42.64
C LEU A 329 -21.57 11.08 -42.50
N ARG A 330 -21.13 11.95 -43.43
CA ARG A 330 -19.79 12.56 -43.36
C ARG A 330 -19.75 13.69 -42.35
N LEU A 331 -20.83 14.45 -42.22
CA LEU A 331 -20.98 15.43 -41.15
C LEU A 331 -20.93 14.75 -39.78
N LEU A 332 -21.61 13.59 -39.64
CA LEU A 332 -21.60 12.81 -38.41
C LEU A 332 -20.20 12.28 -38.07
N PHE A 333 -19.46 11.81 -39.07
CA PHE A 333 -18.05 11.42 -38.90
C PHE A 333 -17.20 12.59 -38.36
N VAL A 334 -17.33 13.79 -38.95
CA VAL A 334 -16.58 14.98 -38.51
C VAL A 334 -16.92 15.35 -37.07
N VAL A 335 -18.21 15.29 -36.67
CA VAL A 335 -18.63 15.57 -35.29
C VAL A 335 -18.02 14.57 -34.30
N LEU A 336 -18.08 13.27 -34.60
CA LEU A 336 -17.55 12.22 -33.71
C LEU A 336 -16.04 12.35 -33.51
N ILE A 337 -15.28 12.57 -34.58
CA ILE A 337 -13.83 12.71 -34.48
C ILE A 337 -13.46 14.01 -33.76
N SER A 338 -14.17 15.10 -34.02
CA SER A 338 -13.89 16.40 -33.40
C SER A 338 -14.19 16.45 -31.91
N THR A 339 -15.11 15.62 -31.41
CA THR A 339 -15.48 15.54 -29.99
C THR A 339 -14.61 14.58 -29.17
N VAL A 340 -13.96 13.61 -29.83
CA VAL A 340 -13.16 12.57 -29.17
C VAL A 340 -11.66 12.86 -29.23
N LEU A 341 -11.16 13.43 -30.33
CA LEU A 341 -9.72 13.52 -30.62
C LEU A 341 -9.16 14.96 -30.59
N GLY A 342 -10.02 15.97 -30.65
CA GLY A 342 -9.69 17.38 -30.50
C GLY A 342 -9.65 18.14 -31.83
N MET A 343 -9.53 19.46 -31.72
CA MET A 343 -9.60 20.41 -32.85
C MET A 343 -8.70 20.05 -34.05
N GLY A 344 -7.45 19.65 -33.80
CA GLY A 344 -6.51 19.32 -34.89
C GLY A 344 -6.95 18.11 -35.72
N TYR A 345 -7.51 17.08 -35.08
CA TYR A 345 -8.00 15.89 -35.76
C TYR A 345 -9.41 16.10 -36.35
N GLY A 346 -10.22 16.94 -35.72
CA GLY A 346 -11.50 17.40 -36.25
C GLY A 346 -11.33 18.12 -37.59
N LEU A 347 -10.41 19.08 -37.68
CA LEU A 347 -10.09 19.77 -38.93
C LEU A 347 -9.56 18.81 -40.00
N PHE A 348 -8.69 17.87 -39.62
CA PHE A 348 -8.21 16.85 -40.54
C PHE A 348 -9.35 15.95 -41.07
N SER A 349 -10.31 15.61 -40.22
CA SER A 349 -11.49 14.84 -40.61
C SER A 349 -12.40 15.61 -41.58
N ALA A 350 -12.54 16.92 -41.42
CA ALA A 350 -13.30 17.78 -42.34
C ALA A 350 -12.65 17.80 -43.73
N VAL A 351 -11.32 17.94 -43.81
CA VAL A 351 -10.58 17.86 -45.08
C VAL A 351 -10.77 16.49 -45.75
N LEU A 352 -10.72 15.41 -44.98
CA LEU A 352 -10.92 14.06 -45.50
C LEU A 352 -12.37 13.84 -45.99
N ALA A 353 -13.36 14.41 -45.31
CA ALA A 353 -14.75 14.40 -45.74
C ALA A 353 -14.98 15.18 -47.04
N ILE A 354 -14.28 16.31 -47.23
CA ILE A 354 -14.29 17.09 -48.48
C ILE A 354 -13.68 16.26 -49.62
N ILE A 355 -12.54 15.60 -49.40
CA ILE A 355 -11.90 14.70 -50.37
C ILE A 355 -12.82 13.49 -50.68
N GLY A 356 -13.50 12.94 -49.68
CA GLY A 356 -14.51 11.91 -49.90
C GLY A 356 -15.66 12.38 -50.79
N LEU A 357 -16.15 13.61 -50.59
CA LEU A 357 -17.18 14.24 -51.43
C LEU A 357 -16.74 14.36 -52.88
N THR A 358 -15.50 14.80 -53.12
CA THR A 358 -15.00 14.93 -54.49
C THR A 358 -14.84 13.57 -55.18
N ILE A 359 -14.26 12.58 -54.49
CA ILE A 359 -14.06 11.22 -55.04
C ILE A 359 -15.40 10.54 -55.36
N SER A 360 -16.37 10.62 -54.45
CA SER A 360 -17.70 10.04 -54.65
C SER A 360 -18.41 10.62 -55.87
N GLN A 361 -18.10 11.86 -56.25
CA GLN A 361 -18.76 12.53 -57.37
C GLN A 361 -18.06 12.28 -58.72
N ILE A 362 -16.73 12.13 -58.69
CA ILE A 362 -15.96 11.65 -59.83
C ILE A 362 -16.43 10.23 -60.21
N LEU A 363 -16.66 9.37 -59.22
CA LEU A 363 -17.21 8.02 -59.41
C LEU A 363 -18.63 8.03 -60.01
N SER A 364 -19.43 9.06 -59.73
CA SER A 364 -20.75 9.26 -60.37
C SER A 364 -20.68 9.96 -61.74
N GLY A 365 -19.49 10.13 -62.32
CA GLY A 365 -19.29 10.62 -63.69
C GLY A 365 -19.26 12.14 -63.87
N THR A 366 -19.14 12.92 -62.78
CA THR A 366 -19.05 14.39 -62.86
C THR A 366 -17.59 14.86 -62.92
N SER A 367 -17.27 15.85 -63.75
CA SER A 367 -15.92 16.42 -63.80
C SER A 367 -15.57 17.19 -62.52
N TRP A 368 -14.32 17.09 -62.06
CA TRP A 368 -13.85 17.75 -60.83
C TRP A 368 -13.90 19.28 -60.89
N GLN A 369 -13.99 19.86 -62.10
CA GLN A 369 -14.12 21.30 -62.32
C GLN A 369 -15.52 21.81 -61.99
N LEU A 370 -16.58 21.06 -62.30
CA LEU A 370 -17.98 21.41 -61.97
C LEU A 370 -18.25 21.45 -60.46
N LEU A 371 -17.41 20.76 -59.69
CA LEU A 371 -17.44 20.70 -58.24
C LEU A 371 -17.08 22.03 -57.57
N LEU A 372 -16.17 22.81 -58.17
CA LEU A 372 -15.76 24.12 -57.67
C LEU A 372 -16.72 25.24 -58.11
N TYR A 373 -17.45 25.06 -59.21
CA TYR A 373 -18.36 26.07 -59.78
C TYR A 373 -19.79 26.03 -59.21
N ASN A 374 -20.27 24.89 -58.70
CA ASN A 374 -21.62 24.79 -58.14
C ASN A 374 -21.68 25.35 -56.71
N THR A 375 -22.28 26.54 -56.56
CA THR A 375 -22.42 27.29 -55.30
C THR A 375 -23.13 26.49 -54.20
N ASP A 376 -24.06 25.59 -54.54
CA ASP A 376 -24.81 24.80 -53.56
C ASP A 376 -23.94 23.83 -52.75
N ARG A 377 -22.79 23.39 -53.29
CA ARG A 377 -21.90 22.42 -52.63
C ARG A 377 -20.88 23.09 -51.70
N TRP A 378 -20.66 24.38 -51.83
CA TRP A 378 -19.81 25.17 -50.93
C TRP A 378 -20.36 25.23 -49.51
N VAL A 379 -21.69 25.20 -49.37
CA VAL A 379 -22.37 25.21 -48.08
C VAL A 379 -21.94 24.01 -47.23
N ALA A 380 -21.81 22.82 -47.82
CA ALA A 380 -21.38 21.61 -47.11
C ALA A 380 -19.91 21.67 -46.66
N PHE A 381 -19.02 22.23 -47.49
CA PHE A 381 -17.60 22.39 -47.13
C PHE A 381 -17.42 23.35 -45.95
N ILE A 382 -18.13 24.48 -45.98
CA ILE A 382 -18.10 25.46 -44.90
C ILE A 382 -18.70 24.86 -43.62
N ALA A 383 -19.81 24.13 -43.73
CA ALA A 383 -20.44 23.48 -42.58
C ALA A 383 -19.52 22.47 -41.89
N TYR A 384 -18.78 21.64 -42.63
CA TYR A 384 -17.84 20.66 -42.05
C TYR A 384 -16.70 21.32 -41.29
N ILE A 385 -16.12 22.38 -41.86
CA ILE A 385 -15.03 23.11 -41.20
C ILE A 385 -15.56 23.82 -39.95
N PHE A 386 -16.72 24.49 -40.04
CA PHE A 386 -17.31 25.20 -38.91
C PHE A 386 -17.62 24.27 -37.74
N ILE A 387 -18.29 23.13 -38.01
CA ILE A 387 -18.64 22.14 -36.98
C ILE A 387 -17.39 21.51 -36.35
N ALA A 388 -16.36 21.23 -37.15
CA ALA A 388 -15.09 20.72 -36.65
C ALA A 388 -14.41 21.69 -35.68
N VAL A 389 -14.44 22.99 -35.98
CA VAL A 389 -13.87 24.04 -35.12
C VAL A 389 -14.66 24.17 -33.82
N VAL A 390 -15.99 24.28 -33.88
CA VAL A 390 -16.84 24.44 -32.70
C VAL A 390 -16.72 23.24 -31.76
N CYS A 391 -16.83 22.02 -32.29
CA CYS A 391 -16.71 20.80 -31.49
C CYS A 391 -15.29 20.63 -30.93
N GLY A 392 -14.27 20.94 -31.74
CA GLY A 392 -12.87 20.88 -31.33
C GLY A 392 -12.53 21.84 -30.20
N PHE A 393 -13.12 23.04 -30.20
CA PHE A 393 -12.94 24.03 -29.14
C PHE A 393 -13.55 23.58 -27.81
N VAL A 394 -14.75 22.99 -27.85
CA VAL A 394 -15.42 22.46 -26.64
C VAL A 394 -14.59 21.36 -25.98
N GLU A 395 -13.98 20.47 -26.76
CA GLU A 395 -13.09 19.44 -26.21
C GLU A 395 -11.82 20.06 -25.60
N MET A 396 -11.23 21.08 -26.24
CA MET A 396 -10.05 21.77 -25.71
C MET A 396 -10.36 22.37 -24.34
N LYS A 397 -11.48 23.08 -24.22
CA LYS A 397 -11.93 23.63 -22.93
C LYS A 397 -12.11 22.55 -21.87
N LYS A 398 -12.74 21.42 -22.21
CA LYS A 398 -12.90 20.29 -21.27
C LYS A 398 -11.58 19.70 -20.79
N LYS A 399 -10.54 19.69 -21.64
CA LYS A 399 -9.21 19.20 -21.24
C LYS A 399 -8.51 20.17 -20.30
N ASP A 400 -8.63 21.47 -20.56
CA ASP A 400 -8.06 22.51 -19.71
C ASP A 400 -8.72 22.49 -18.32
N ASP A 401 -10.05 22.40 -18.25
CA ASP A 401 -10.79 22.27 -16.99
C ASP A 401 -10.35 21.03 -16.19
N LYS A 402 -10.14 19.89 -16.87
CA LYS A 402 -9.66 18.66 -16.24
C LYS A 402 -8.24 18.82 -15.67
N LEU A 403 -7.34 19.47 -16.41
CA LEU A 403 -5.96 19.69 -15.96
C LEU A 403 -5.92 20.61 -14.74
N GLN A 404 -6.80 21.62 -14.68
CA GLN A 404 -6.95 22.46 -13.50
C GLN A 404 -7.46 21.66 -12.29
N LEU A 405 -8.47 20.80 -12.48
CA LEU A 405 -9.00 19.95 -11.41
C LEU A 405 -7.94 18.96 -10.88
N ASP A 406 -7.15 18.36 -11.78
CA ASP A 406 -6.08 17.44 -11.38
C ASP A 406 -5.00 18.15 -10.54
N LYS A 407 -4.64 19.38 -10.89
CA LYS A 407 -3.72 20.21 -10.07
C LYS A 407 -4.28 20.52 -8.69
N GLN A 408 -5.56 20.89 -8.60
CA GLN A 408 -6.21 21.14 -7.31
C GLN A 408 -6.26 19.87 -6.43
N LEU A 409 -6.43 18.70 -7.05
CA LEU A 409 -6.42 17.43 -6.33
C LEU A 409 -5.02 17.09 -5.82
N GLU A 410 -3.98 17.41 -6.58
CA GLU A 410 -2.58 17.24 -6.17
C GLU A 410 -2.24 18.12 -4.96
N THR A 411 -2.61 19.41 -4.98
CA THR A 411 -2.40 20.30 -3.83
C THR A 411 -3.14 19.80 -2.59
N VAL A 412 -4.39 19.35 -2.72
CA VAL A 412 -5.16 18.79 -1.59
C VAL A 412 -4.51 17.52 -1.01
N LYS A 413 -3.86 16.70 -1.85
CA LYS A 413 -3.12 15.52 -1.37
C LYS A 413 -1.86 15.89 -0.61
N GLU A 414 -1.12 16.91 -1.07
CA GLU A 414 0.04 17.44 -0.37
C GLU A 414 -0.36 17.97 1.01
N ASP A 415 -1.43 18.76 1.09
CA ASP A 415 -1.98 19.26 2.35
C ASP A 415 -2.37 18.12 3.29
N TYR A 416 -3.03 17.08 2.78
CA TYR A 416 -3.39 15.89 3.56
C TYR A 416 -2.16 15.14 4.08
N LEU A 417 -1.10 15.02 3.27
CA LEU A 417 0.15 14.36 3.67
C LEU A 417 0.85 15.13 4.79
N ILE A 418 0.94 16.45 4.67
CA ILE A 418 1.51 17.33 5.71
C ILE A 418 0.72 17.19 7.01
N LEU A 419 -0.61 17.24 6.92
CA LEU A 419 -1.48 17.09 8.07
C LEU A 419 -1.28 15.71 8.74
N ASN A 420 -1.22 14.64 7.96
CA ASN A 420 -1.03 13.30 8.49
C ASN A 420 0.35 13.12 9.13
N GLN A 421 1.41 13.66 8.51
CA GLN A 421 2.76 13.68 9.10
C GLN A 421 2.75 14.41 10.46
N SER A 422 2.10 15.58 10.54
CA SER A 422 1.93 16.30 11.81
C SER A 422 1.22 15.44 12.86
N TYR A 423 0.11 14.77 12.51
CA TYR A 423 -0.58 13.86 13.43
C TYR A 423 0.32 12.73 13.96
N HIS A 424 1.12 12.12 13.10
CA HIS A 424 2.03 11.05 13.51
C HIS A 424 3.18 11.57 14.40
N THR A 425 3.72 12.75 14.12
CA THR A 425 4.69 13.41 15.00
C THR A 425 4.09 13.66 16.38
N LEU A 426 2.86 14.18 16.46
CA LEU A 426 2.13 14.39 17.71
C LEU A 426 1.92 13.10 18.50
N LEU A 427 1.61 11.99 17.83
CA LEU A 427 1.45 10.70 18.48
C LEU A 427 2.77 10.13 18.99
N ASN A 428 3.86 10.31 18.25
CA ASN A 428 5.18 9.82 18.64
C ASN A 428 5.80 10.64 19.79
N GLU A 429 5.70 11.97 19.76
CA GLU A 429 6.16 12.83 20.86
C GLU A 429 5.39 12.57 22.17
N ASN A 430 4.16 12.08 22.09
CA ASN A 430 3.35 11.70 23.26
C ASN A 430 3.67 10.31 23.83
N LYS A 431 4.48 9.46 23.18
CA LYS A 431 4.76 8.09 23.69
C LYS A 431 5.57 8.09 24.99
N ASP A 432 6.53 9.00 25.14
CA ASP A 432 7.33 9.12 26.37
C ASP A 432 6.49 9.64 27.55
N LEU A 433 5.52 10.51 27.26
CA LEU A 433 4.56 11.05 28.24
C LEU A 433 3.48 10.02 28.62
N LYS A 434 3.01 9.23 27.65
CA LYS A 434 2.09 8.12 27.88
C LYS A 434 2.66 7.11 28.88
N ASN A 435 3.95 6.79 28.79
CA ASN A 435 4.61 5.89 29.73
C ASN A 435 4.76 6.47 31.15
N ALA A 436 4.97 7.79 31.28
CA ALA A 436 5.01 8.48 32.57
C ALA A 436 3.60 8.61 33.22
N LEU A 437 2.56 8.80 32.41
CA LEU A 437 1.16 8.91 32.86
C LEU A 437 0.54 7.55 33.19
N LEU A 438 0.90 6.49 32.48
CA LEU A 438 0.48 5.10 32.76
C LEU A 438 0.97 4.58 34.11
N ALA A 439 2.06 5.15 34.65
CA ALA A 439 2.60 4.81 35.96
C ALA A 439 1.82 5.45 37.13
N SER A 440 0.99 6.46 36.87
CA SER A 440 0.18 7.18 37.87
C SER A 440 -1.26 6.65 37.86
N GLN A 441 -1.76 6.17 39.02
CA GLN A 441 -3.09 5.56 39.15
C GLN A 441 -4.27 6.42 38.61
N ASP A 442 -4.12 7.76 38.56
CA ASP A 442 -5.13 8.71 38.04
C ASP A 442 -4.65 9.51 36.80
N GLY A 443 -3.47 9.20 36.26
CA GLY A 443 -2.79 10.05 35.27
C GLY A 443 -3.50 10.17 33.92
N LEU A 444 -4.12 9.08 33.44
CA LEU A 444 -4.79 9.05 32.14
C LEU A 444 -6.10 9.87 32.11
N GLY A 445 -6.88 9.82 33.20
CA GLY A 445 -8.13 10.57 33.28
C GLY A 445 -7.90 12.08 33.28
N LYS A 446 -6.87 12.54 34.02
CA LYS A 446 -6.47 13.94 34.07
C LYS A 446 -5.86 14.45 32.76
N ALA A 447 -5.01 13.64 32.12
CA ALA A 447 -4.43 14.00 30.83
C ALA A 447 -5.52 14.15 29.75
N TYR A 448 -6.53 13.29 29.75
CA TYR A 448 -7.68 13.42 28.86
C TYR A 448 -8.50 14.68 29.15
N SER A 449 -8.75 15.02 30.43
CA SER A 449 -9.43 16.28 30.74
C SER A 449 -8.64 17.49 30.27
N TYR A 450 -7.30 17.51 30.43
CA TYR A 450 -6.47 18.59 29.90
C TYR A 450 -6.52 18.67 28.38
N PHE A 451 -6.52 17.53 27.70
CA PHE A 451 -6.64 17.47 26.25
C PHE A 451 -7.95 18.10 25.77
N VAL A 452 -9.08 17.76 26.39
CA VAL A 452 -10.39 18.31 26.01
C VAL A 452 -10.48 19.80 26.28
N THR A 453 -9.94 20.27 27.40
CA THR A 453 -9.96 21.68 27.79
C THR A 453 -9.06 22.56 26.91
N LEU A 454 -7.96 22.00 26.36
CA LEU A 454 -7.02 22.73 25.51
C LEU A 454 -7.33 22.65 24.01
N ASP A 455 -8.26 21.80 23.56
CA ASP A 455 -8.57 21.61 22.13
C ASP A 455 -9.42 22.76 21.55
N HIS A 456 -8.75 23.88 21.26
CA HIS A 456 -9.35 25.06 20.68
C HIS A 456 -8.60 25.50 19.41
N ALA A 457 -9.35 26.08 18.47
CA ALA A 457 -8.84 26.53 17.19
C ALA A 457 -8.08 27.87 17.24
N SER A 458 -8.07 28.56 18.38
CA SER A 458 -7.49 29.91 18.53
C SER A 458 -6.45 29.96 19.64
N VAL A 459 -5.29 30.55 19.37
CA VAL A 459 -4.15 30.58 20.30
C VAL A 459 -4.50 31.25 21.64
N GLU A 460 -5.25 32.36 21.61
CA GLU A 460 -5.64 33.09 22.82
C GLU A 460 -6.48 32.23 23.79
N LYS A 461 -7.40 31.41 23.25
CA LYS A 461 -8.25 30.54 24.08
C LYS A 461 -7.43 29.42 24.72
N VAL A 462 -6.50 28.83 23.97
CA VAL A 462 -5.61 27.79 24.50
C VAL A 462 -4.75 28.36 25.64
N LEU A 463 -4.21 29.57 25.48
CA LEU A 463 -3.43 30.24 26.53
C LEU A 463 -4.25 30.52 27.78
N ARG A 464 -5.48 31.05 27.66
CA ARG A 464 -6.37 31.29 28.81
C ARG A 464 -6.69 30.00 29.57
N GLN A 465 -7.10 28.96 28.84
CA GLN A 465 -7.40 27.65 29.44
C GLN A 465 -6.17 27.03 30.11
N THR A 466 -4.97 27.24 29.56
CA THR A 466 -3.73 26.79 30.19
C THR A 466 -3.51 27.48 31.54
N ILE A 467 -3.78 28.78 31.64
CA ILE A 467 -3.66 29.54 32.90
C ILE A 467 -4.67 29.04 33.93
N ASP A 468 -5.92 28.86 33.52
CA ASP A 468 -6.99 28.37 34.39
C ASP A 468 -6.62 27.00 34.99
N LEU A 469 -6.10 26.09 34.15
CA LEU A 469 -5.62 24.77 34.59
C LEU A 469 -4.41 24.86 35.54
N VAL A 470 -3.43 25.73 35.26
CA VAL A 470 -2.28 25.92 36.17
C VAL A 470 -2.73 26.48 37.52
N SER A 471 -3.69 27.41 37.52
CA SER A 471 -4.25 27.99 38.74
C SER A 471 -5.01 26.95 39.55
N GLU A 472 -5.78 26.07 38.90
CA GLU A 472 -6.49 24.96 39.53
C GLU A 472 -5.52 23.93 40.15
N ILE A 473 -4.45 23.57 39.42
CA ILE A 473 -3.44 22.61 39.90
C ILE A 473 -2.68 23.13 41.12
N LEU A 474 -2.31 24.41 41.11
CA LEU A 474 -1.49 25.03 42.15
C LEU A 474 -2.30 25.66 43.29
N ASN A 475 -3.62 25.81 43.12
CA ASN A 475 -4.53 26.53 44.01
C ASN A 475 -3.98 27.91 44.41
N ALA A 476 -3.44 28.63 43.43
CA ALA A 476 -2.75 29.90 43.60
C ALA A 476 -3.02 30.85 42.44
N PRO A 477 -2.90 32.17 42.65
CA PRO A 477 -2.99 33.15 41.57
C PRO A 477 -1.79 33.00 40.62
N VAL A 478 -2.07 33.09 39.33
CA VAL A 478 -1.10 32.87 38.25
C VAL A 478 -1.04 34.12 37.38
N SER A 479 0.17 34.54 37.02
CA SER A 479 0.40 35.67 36.14
C SER A 479 0.97 35.22 34.81
N LEU A 480 0.41 35.71 33.71
CA LEU A 480 0.93 35.54 32.36
C LEU A 480 1.73 36.77 31.97
N TYR A 481 2.99 36.53 31.61
CA TYR A 481 3.84 37.52 30.98
C TYR A 481 4.04 37.17 29.51
N GLY A 482 4.04 38.15 28.62
CA GLY A 482 4.38 37.97 27.21
C GLY A 482 5.39 39.01 26.77
N GLY A 483 6.30 38.61 25.89
CA GLY A 483 7.33 39.53 25.41
C GLY A 483 8.41 38.85 24.57
N GLY A 484 9.43 39.63 24.24
CA GLY A 484 10.59 39.19 23.46
C GLY A 484 11.56 38.32 24.27
N PRO A 485 12.67 37.85 23.67
CA PRO A 485 13.52 36.79 24.22
C PRO A 485 14.12 37.05 25.61
N PHE A 486 14.18 38.31 26.07
CA PHE A 486 14.80 38.68 27.35
C PHE A 486 13.90 39.50 28.29
N GLN A 487 12.86 40.16 27.78
CA GLN A 487 11.99 41.05 28.54
C GLN A 487 10.53 40.68 28.32
N TYR A 488 9.81 40.46 29.43
CA TYR A 488 8.43 40.03 29.42
C TYR A 488 7.57 41.04 30.18
N GLU A 489 6.44 41.44 29.58
CA GLU A 489 5.47 42.37 30.16
C GLU A 489 4.25 41.61 30.66
N LEU A 490 3.67 42.07 31.76
CA LEU A 490 2.48 41.44 32.35
C LEU A 490 1.27 41.61 31.42
N LEU A 491 0.72 40.49 30.94
CA LEU A 491 -0.47 40.46 30.07
C LEU A 491 -1.75 40.17 30.84
N LEU A 492 -1.70 39.25 31.82
CA LEU A 492 -2.85 38.83 32.65
C LEU A 492 -2.36 38.47 34.06
N GLY A 493 -3.05 38.92 35.10
CA GLY A 493 -2.73 38.63 36.51
C GLY A 493 -2.49 39.88 37.36
N ASP A 494 -2.56 39.74 38.68
CA ASP A 494 -2.32 40.83 39.65
C ASP A 494 -0.99 40.57 40.35
N ASN A 495 0.09 41.15 39.81
CA ASN A 495 1.44 41.04 40.36
C ASN A 495 2.09 42.42 40.40
N ASP A 496 2.76 42.75 41.50
CA ASP A 496 3.45 44.04 41.70
C ASP A 496 4.57 44.28 40.66
N LYS A 497 5.13 43.20 40.09
CA LYS A 497 6.16 43.27 39.05
C LYS A 497 5.54 43.32 37.65
N LYS A 498 5.46 44.53 37.08
CA LYS A 498 4.91 44.79 35.73
C LYS A 498 5.80 44.30 34.58
N GLN A 499 7.10 44.13 34.82
CA GLN A 499 8.08 43.63 33.85
C GLN A 499 9.03 42.65 34.54
N VAL A 500 9.37 41.57 33.83
CA VAL A 500 10.32 40.54 34.28
C VAL A 500 11.40 40.37 33.22
N SER A 501 12.67 40.54 33.60
CA SER A 501 13.82 40.27 32.73
C SER A 501 14.47 38.94 33.10
N LEU A 502 14.60 38.02 32.13
CA LEU A 502 15.24 36.71 32.37
C LEU A 502 16.74 36.84 32.71
N THR A 503 17.36 38.00 32.44
CA THR A 503 18.76 38.29 32.83
C THR A 503 18.97 38.29 34.34
N ASP A 504 17.93 38.65 35.10
CA ASP A 504 17.97 38.77 36.56
C ASP A 504 17.68 37.42 37.24
N PHE A 505 17.20 36.44 36.47
CA PHE A 505 16.75 35.11 36.88
C PHE A 505 17.42 34.03 36.00
N LYS A 506 18.75 33.98 36.00
CA LYS A 506 19.53 33.03 35.17
C LYS A 506 19.10 31.57 35.38
N GLU A 507 18.76 31.18 36.60
CA GLU A 507 18.34 29.80 36.90
C GLU A 507 17.02 29.41 36.23
N VAL A 508 16.12 30.39 36.06
CA VAL A 508 14.84 30.21 35.35
C VAL A 508 15.09 30.15 33.85
N GLY A 509 15.95 31.03 33.33
CA GLY A 509 16.37 31.01 31.93
C GLY A 509 17.05 29.70 31.52
N ASP A 510 17.90 29.14 32.38
CA ASP A 510 18.55 27.86 32.15
C ASP A 510 17.54 26.71 32.10
N ALA A 511 16.54 26.69 32.98
CA ALA A 511 15.48 25.68 32.97
C ALA A 511 14.65 25.74 31.67
N PHE A 512 14.33 26.94 31.20
CA PHE A 512 13.65 27.18 29.93
C PHE A 512 14.50 26.79 28.72
N GLY A 513 15.81 27.03 28.76
CA GLY A 513 16.76 26.56 27.75
C GLY A 513 16.76 25.03 27.60
N HIS A 514 16.47 24.29 28.68
CA HIS A 514 16.34 22.83 28.66
C HIS A 514 14.89 22.35 28.44
N GLY A 515 13.94 23.24 28.19
CA GLY A 515 12.53 22.92 27.97
C GLY A 515 11.83 22.32 29.20
N ARG A 516 12.22 22.73 30.41
CA ARG A 516 11.64 22.25 31.67
C ARG A 516 10.92 23.37 32.42
N VAL A 517 9.96 22.97 33.26
CA VAL A 517 9.32 23.88 34.21
C VAL A 517 10.29 24.13 35.37
N TRP A 518 10.46 25.40 35.75
CA TRP A 518 11.30 25.76 36.88
C TRP A 518 10.49 25.72 38.18
N ALA A 519 11.09 25.18 39.24
CA ALA A 519 10.48 25.11 40.57
C ALA A 519 11.49 25.50 41.65
N ASN A 520 11.07 26.31 42.60
CA ASN A 520 11.92 26.82 43.68
C ASN A 520 12.11 25.79 44.80
N LYS A 521 12.96 24.79 44.57
CA LYS A 521 13.25 23.74 45.56
C LYS A 521 14.02 24.23 46.79
N SER A 522 14.73 25.34 46.66
CA SER A 522 15.60 25.89 47.71
C SER A 522 14.97 27.06 48.48
N LEU A 523 13.69 27.38 48.20
CA LEU A 523 12.93 28.47 48.84
C LEU A 523 13.68 29.81 48.84
N LEU A 524 14.28 30.16 47.70
CA LEU A 524 15.03 31.41 47.54
C LEU A 524 14.09 32.61 47.62
N GLU A 525 14.46 33.63 48.40
CA GLU A 525 13.74 34.89 48.48
C GLU A 525 13.75 35.63 47.14
N ASN A 526 12.66 36.35 46.83
CA ASN A 526 12.45 37.11 45.57
C ASN A 526 12.41 36.29 44.27
N ARG A 527 12.32 34.96 44.34
CA ARG A 527 12.12 34.06 43.19
C ARG A 527 10.68 33.53 43.17
N PRO A 528 10.11 33.19 41.99
CA PRO A 528 8.78 32.58 41.95
C PRO A 528 8.78 31.24 42.68
N ALA A 529 7.60 30.67 42.94
CA ALA A 529 7.47 29.28 43.33
C ALA A 529 7.61 28.35 42.11
N TYR A 530 6.93 28.69 41.01
CA TYR A 530 6.97 27.99 39.73
C TYR A 530 7.04 28.97 38.57
N ALA A 531 7.76 28.59 37.51
CA ALA A 531 7.79 29.33 36.26
C ALA A 531 7.76 28.35 35.08
N MET A 532 6.92 28.63 34.09
CA MET A 532 6.68 27.76 32.94
C MET A 532 6.70 28.58 31.65
N GLU A 533 7.49 28.14 30.68
CA GLU A 533 7.59 28.78 29.36
C GLU A 533 6.65 28.09 28.37
N VAL A 534 5.94 28.90 27.58
CA VAL A 534 5.07 28.47 26.49
C VAL A 534 5.49 29.23 25.22
N LYS A 535 6.17 28.53 24.32
CA LYS A 535 6.67 29.08 23.05
C LYS A 535 5.64 28.95 21.94
N THR A 536 5.53 29.98 21.13
CA THR A 536 4.81 29.98 19.85
C THR A 536 5.80 29.95 18.69
N LYS A 537 5.42 29.47 17.50
CA LYS A 537 6.36 29.50 16.35
C LYS A 537 6.62 30.93 15.85
N GLY A 538 5.67 31.85 16.06
CA GLY A 538 5.72 33.23 15.60
C GLY A 538 6.57 34.20 16.43
N GLU A 539 7.67 33.75 17.05
CA GLU A 539 8.57 34.53 17.94
C GLU A 539 7.96 35.00 19.29
N GLY A 540 6.67 34.78 19.53
CA GLY A 540 6.04 35.09 20.82
C GLY A 540 6.43 34.07 21.89
N THR A 541 7.09 34.52 22.96
CA THR A 541 7.33 33.70 24.14
C THR A 541 6.42 34.17 25.28
N PHE A 542 5.62 33.24 25.81
CA PHE A 542 4.79 33.49 26.98
C PHE A 542 5.39 32.78 28.20
N ILE A 543 5.38 33.44 29.34
CA ILE A 543 5.80 32.86 30.61
C ILE A 543 4.62 32.89 31.57
N ILE A 544 4.30 31.73 32.11
CA ILE A 544 3.39 31.57 33.24
C ILE A 544 4.23 31.62 34.51
N TRP A 545 3.90 32.57 35.39
CA TRP A 545 4.66 32.91 36.58
C TRP A 545 3.79 32.79 37.83
N VAL A 546 4.28 32.08 38.83
CA VAL A 546 3.56 31.83 40.08
C VAL A 546 4.43 32.26 41.25
N GLU A 547 3.99 33.27 41.98
CA GLU A 547 4.82 33.92 43.00
C GLU A 547 4.90 33.11 44.30
N ALA A 548 3.77 32.63 44.81
CA ALA A 548 3.69 31.80 45.99
C ALA A 548 2.63 30.71 45.84
N VAL A 549 2.89 29.55 46.42
CA VAL A 549 1.97 28.40 46.44
C VAL A 549 1.94 27.78 47.84
N PRO A 550 0.85 27.12 48.23
CA PRO A 550 0.80 26.32 49.45
C PRO A 550 1.88 25.22 49.44
N PHE A 551 2.43 24.88 50.60
CA PHE A 551 3.48 23.85 50.72
C PHE A 551 3.05 22.49 50.15
N GLU A 552 1.76 22.16 50.23
CA GLU A 552 1.17 20.93 49.68
C GLU A 552 1.32 20.83 48.16
N ALA A 553 1.36 21.97 47.46
CA ALA A 553 1.54 22.04 46.01
C ALA A 553 3.01 21.89 45.59
N MET A 554 3.99 22.02 46.50
CA MET A 554 5.43 21.89 46.23
C MET A 554 5.87 20.41 46.20
N SER A 555 5.22 19.59 45.37
CA SER A 555 5.55 18.17 45.20
C SER A 555 6.15 17.87 43.83
N THR A 556 6.94 16.80 43.74
CA THR A 556 7.44 16.26 42.46
C THR A 556 6.30 15.80 41.54
N LYS A 557 5.17 15.35 42.11
CA LYS A 557 3.98 14.99 41.36
C LYS A 557 3.39 16.20 40.62
N VAL A 558 3.22 17.32 41.32
CA VAL A 558 2.69 18.57 40.75
C VAL A 558 3.67 19.15 39.72
N LEU A 559 4.97 19.11 39.99
CA LEU A 559 5.98 19.53 39.01
C LEU A 559 5.87 18.73 37.69
N ASN A 560 5.75 17.40 37.77
CA ASN A 560 5.58 16.55 36.59
C ASN A 560 4.26 16.83 35.87
N GLU A 561 3.18 17.11 36.60
CA GLU A 561 1.86 17.48 36.05
C GLU A 561 1.93 18.81 35.28
N LEU A 562 2.66 19.79 35.80
CA LEU A 562 2.94 21.06 35.11
C LEU A 562 3.84 20.90 33.88
N GLU A 563 4.85 20.01 33.93
CA GLU A 563 5.68 19.71 32.75
C GLU A 563 4.85 19.09 31.61
N VAL A 564 3.91 18.21 31.95
CA VAL A 564 2.97 17.62 30.99
C VAL A 564 2.07 18.71 30.41
N LEU A 565 1.51 19.57 31.25
CA LEU A 565 0.64 20.67 30.81
C LEU A 565 1.37 21.70 29.93
N SER A 566 2.64 22.02 30.24
CA SER A 566 3.50 22.89 29.42
C SER A 566 3.70 22.34 28.00
N LYS A 567 3.99 21.03 27.89
CA LYS A 567 4.20 20.39 26.58
C LYS A 567 2.90 20.28 25.78
N MET A 568 1.79 19.94 26.44
CA MET A 568 0.49 19.88 25.78
C MET A 568 0.03 21.28 25.32
N SER A 569 0.14 22.30 26.17
CA SER A 569 -0.26 23.66 25.79
C SER A 569 0.55 24.17 24.59
N ARG A 570 1.87 23.94 24.57
CA ARG A 570 2.69 24.22 23.39
C ARG A 570 2.17 23.53 22.14
N SER A 571 1.89 22.23 22.22
CA SER A 571 1.39 21.44 21.08
C SER A 571 0.03 21.93 20.56
N PHE A 572 -0.89 22.27 21.46
CA PHE A 572 -2.20 22.81 21.09
C PHE A 572 -2.11 24.22 20.52
N ILE A 573 -1.16 25.04 20.98
CA ILE A 573 -0.89 26.34 20.39
C ILE A 573 -0.34 26.18 18.97
N GLU A 574 0.62 25.28 18.75
CA GLU A 574 1.14 25.00 17.39
C GLU A 574 0.02 24.52 16.45
N LYS A 575 -0.88 23.66 16.94
CA LYS A 575 -2.07 23.23 16.19
C LYS A 575 -3.00 24.42 15.86
N ALA A 576 -3.28 25.28 16.85
CA ALA A 576 -4.13 26.44 16.66
C ALA A 576 -3.52 27.45 15.67
N GLU A 577 -2.21 27.68 15.71
CA GLU A 577 -1.49 28.54 14.74
C GLU A 577 -1.63 28.02 13.30
N LEU A 578 -1.46 26.71 13.09
CA LEU A 578 -1.61 26.10 11.76
C LEU A 578 -3.05 26.24 11.24
N LEU A 579 -4.04 26.08 12.12
CA LEU A 579 -5.45 26.25 11.76
C LEU A 579 -5.79 27.71 11.44
N GLU A 580 -5.26 28.66 12.21
CA GLU A 580 -5.41 30.10 11.94
C GLU A 580 -4.77 30.48 10.59
N GLN A 581 -3.55 30.01 10.32
CA GLN A 581 -2.85 30.24 9.05
C GLN A 581 -3.62 29.66 7.84
N ALA A 582 -4.11 28.42 7.96
CA ALA A 582 -4.92 27.79 6.93
C ALA A 582 -6.24 28.55 6.68
N SER A 583 -6.88 29.04 7.75
CA SER A 583 -8.10 29.85 7.65
C SER A 583 -7.86 31.20 6.98
N HIS A 584 -6.72 31.84 7.24
CA HIS A 584 -6.34 33.11 6.62
C HIS A 584 -6.02 32.95 5.14
N GLN A 585 -5.33 31.88 4.72
CA GLN A 585 -5.06 31.61 3.31
C GLN A 585 -6.34 31.27 2.53
N GLY A 586 -7.28 30.54 3.13
CA GLY A 586 -8.59 30.28 2.52
C GLY A 586 -9.46 31.53 2.32
N ARG A 587 -9.27 32.57 3.15
CA ARG A 587 -10.02 33.83 3.08
C ARG A 587 -9.45 34.85 2.09
N VAL A 588 -8.18 34.73 1.72
CA VAL A 588 -7.51 35.57 0.70
C VAL A 588 -7.70 35.01 -0.72
N ALA A 589 -8.10 33.74 -0.83
CA ALA A 589 -8.41 33.07 -2.10
C ALA A 589 -9.89 33.15 -2.53
N GLN A 590 -10.75 33.78 -1.72
CA GLN A 590 -12.11 34.22 -2.11
C GLN A 590 -12.09 35.70 -2.45
#